data_AF-A0A1U7YGB9-F1
#
_entry.id   AF-A0A1U7YGB9-F1
#
_cell.length_a   1.000
_cell.length_b   1.000
_cell.length_c   1.000
_cell.angle_alpha   90.00
_cell.angle_beta   90.00
_cell.angle_gamma   90.00
#
_symmetry.space_group_name_H-M   'P 1'
#
loop_
_entity.id
_entity.type
_entity.pdbx_description
1 polymer ?
#
loop_
_entity_poly.entity_id
_entity_poly.type
_entity_poly.pdbx_seq_one_letter_code
_entity_poly.pdbx_strand_id
1 'polypeptide(L)'
;MIKQSFSLTKVTAFSLSQSKHTLFTFHYKFSKTNMHASFSARATPTVKHVPELSPEEMDRIREQTFQKYTSVSGLGERKGKGVAIVWFRNDLRVLDNEALFRAWVSSEAILPVYCVDPTLFGTTHYFGLPKTGALREQFIIECLTDLKRNLVKRGLDLLIQHGKPEEIIPSLAKAFKAHTVYAHKETCSEEVKVEKLVTRKLQEFVPPSSGGVGNEPRSLNATKLELLWGSTMYHIDDLPFGCESLPDVYTQFRKSVESKSRIRNCIRLPASLGPPPEVGDWGCVPQVTELGLQSEKAGF
;
A
#
# COMPACT_ATOMS: atom_id res chain seq x y z
N MET A 1 -0.01 30.65 62.99
CA MET A 1 -0.61 31.64 62.07
C MET A 1 -1.37 30.90 60.99
N ILE A 2 -2.69 31.09 60.99
CA ILE A 2 -3.69 30.90 59.91
C ILE A 2 -3.72 29.54 59.19
N LYS A 3 -4.65 28.71 59.67
CA LYS A 3 -5.39 27.67 58.93
C LYS A 3 -6.38 28.34 57.97
N GLN A 4 -6.67 27.72 56.82
CA GLN A 4 -8.03 27.75 56.25
C GLN A 4 -8.35 26.42 55.55
N SER A 5 -9.42 25.81 56.04
CA SER A 5 -10.19 24.67 55.54
C SER A 5 -11.47 25.23 54.90
N PHE A 6 -12.16 24.44 54.07
CA PHE A 6 -13.62 24.35 53.84
C PHE A 6 -13.85 23.85 52.40
N SER A 7 -14.92 23.16 52.02
CA SER A 7 -15.77 22.10 52.57
C SER A 7 -16.78 21.79 51.45
N LEU A 8 -17.14 20.53 51.27
CA LEU A 8 -18.20 20.08 50.36
C LEU A 8 -19.58 20.47 50.90
N THR A 9 -20.49 20.95 50.05
CA THR A 9 -21.90 21.13 50.40
C THR A 9 -22.80 20.40 49.42
N LYS A 10 -23.55 19.43 49.96
CA LYS A 10 -24.75 18.81 49.38
C LYS A 10 -25.89 19.85 49.33
N VAL A 11 -26.74 19.78 48.30
CA VAL A 11 -28.09 20.35 48.39
C VAL A 11 -29.11 19.30 47.98
N THR A 12 -30.09 19.14 48.86
CA THR A 12 -31.19 18.18 48.88
C THR A 12 -32.43 18.72 48.17
N ALA A 13 -33.32 17.80 47.78
CA ALA A 13 -34.60 18.03 47.11
C ALA A 13 -35.61 18.88 47.91
N PHE A 14 -36.52 19.54 47.17
CA PHE A 14 -37.80 20.03 47.68
C PHE A 14 -38.93 19.67 46.69
N SER A 15 -40.03 19.18 47.27
CA SER A 15 -41.32 18.89 46.63
C SER A 15 -42.36 19.82 47.24
N LEU A 16 -43.28 20.39 46.44
CA LEU A 16 -44.74 20.29 46.60
C LEU A 16 -45.53 21.33 45.77
N SER A 17 -46.65 20.81 45.25
CA SER A 17 -47.97 21.44 45.12
C SER A 17 -48.42 22.03 43.78
N GLN A 18 -49.60 21.53 43.37
CA GLN A 18 -50.42 21.89 42.22
C GLN A 18 -51.15 23.24 42.43
N SER A 19 -51.39 23.99 41.35
CA SER A 19 -52.77 24.37 40.98
C SER A 19 -52.88 24.94 39.56
N LYS A 20 -53.92 24.41 38.90
CA LYS A 20 -54.63 24.68 37.64
C LYS A 20 -54.64 26.15 37.16
N HIS A 21 -54.48 26.39 35.85
CA HIS A 21 -55.60 26.62 34.91
C HIS A 21 -55.16 27.11 33.50
N THR A 22 -55.92 26.61 32.51
CA THR A 22 -56.24 27.18 31.20
C THR A 22 -55.35 26.85 29.99
N LEU A 23 -55.84 25.87 29.22
CA LEU A 23 -55.51 25.53 27.85
C LEU A 23 -55.74 26.72 26.89
N PHE A 24 -54.75 27.05 26.08
CA PHE A 24 -54.93 27.79 24.83
C PHE A 24 -54.66 26.84 23.65
N THR A 25 -55.74 26.35 23.05
CA THR A 25 -55.71 25.55 21.83
C THR A 25 -55.60 26.51 20.64
N PHE A 26 -54.44 26.58 20.01
CA PHE A 26 -54.29 27.27 18.73
C PHE A 26 -54.83 26.36 17.60
N HIS A 27 -56.06 26.61 17.16
CA HIS A 27 -56.62 26.00 15.96
C HIS A 27 -55.97 26.62 14.72
N TYR A 28 -54.96 25.96 14.16
CA TYR A 28 -54.49 26.28 12.81
C TYR A 28 -55.34 25.49 11.80
N LYS A 29 -56.19 26.20 11.05
CA LYS A 29 -56.93 25.63 9.92
C LYS A 29 -55.94 25.27 8.81
N PHE A 30 -55.63 23.99 8.63
CA PHE A 30 -54.99 23.50 7.41
C PHE A 30 -56.01 23.49 6.28
N SER A 31 -55.88 24.45 5.36
CA SER A 31 -56.55 24.42 4.07
C SER A 31 -55.94 23.31 3.22
N LYS A 32 -56.74 22.29 2.85
CA LYS A 32 -56.35 21.28 1.86
C LYS A 32 -56.31 21.96 0.49
N THR A 33 -55.14 22.46 0.10
CA THR A 33 -54.84 22.70 -1.31
C THR A 33 -54.20 21.43 -1.87
N ASN A 34 -54.89 20.80 -2.83
CA ASN A 34 -54.35 19.72 -3.64
C ASN A 34 -53.21 20.30 -4.50
N MET A 35 -51.98 20.27 -3.98
CA MET A 35 -50.79 20.39 -4.81
C MET A 35 -50.41 18.98 -5.25
N HIS A 36 -50.72 18.66 -6.51
CA HIS A 36 -50.05 17.57 -7.20
C HIS A 36 -48.57 17.94 -7.32
N ALA A 37 -47.78 17.57 -6.30
CA ALA A 37 -46.35 17.56 -6.41
C ALA A 37 -46.00 16.42 -7.38
N SER A 38 -45.62 16.77 -8.60
CA SER A 38 -44.93 15.84 -9.49
C SER A 38 -43.68 15.37 -8.75
N PHE A 39 -43.66 14.11 -8.33
CA PHE A 39 -42.42 13.45 -7.95
C PHE A 39 -41.53 13.45 -9.18
N SER A 40 -40.62 14.42 -9.26
CA SER A 40 -39.48 14.32 -10.18
C SER A 40 -38.77 13.03 -9.80
N ALA A 41 -38.78 12.05 -10.69
CA ALA A 41 -38.01 10.83 -10.54
C ALA A 41 -36.57 11.25 -10.20
N ARG A 42 -36.13 10.96 -8.97
CA ARG A 42 -34.75 11.15 -8.57
C ARG A 42 -33.96 10.21 -9.47
N ALA A 43 -33.21 10.77 -10.43
CA ALA A 43 -32.41 9.98 -11.34
C ALA A 43 -31.58 9.00 -10.52
N THR A 44 -31.71 7.70 -10.81
CA THR A 44 -30.84 6.69 -10.22
C THR A 44 -29.40 7.10 -10.50
N PRO A 45 -28.53 7.19 -9.49
CA PRO A 45 -27.15 7.55 -9.72
C PRO A 45 -26.55 6.56 -10.72
N THR A 46 -26.18 7.06 -11.89
CA THR A 46 -25.58 6.23 -12.93
C THR A 46 -24.15 5.94 -12.48
N VAL A 47 -23.89 4.71 -12.04
CA VAL A 47 -22.53 4.27 -11.71
C VAL A 47 -21.72 4.31 -13.00
N LYS A 48 -20.68 5.14 -13.02
CA LYS A 48 -19.72 5.20 -14.12
C LYS A 48 -18.47 4.44 -13.72
N HIS A 49 -18.18 3.36 -14.42
CA HIS A 49 -16.94 2.62 -14.24
C HIS A 49 -15.78 3.42 -14.85
N VAL A 50 -14.64 3.44 -14.15
CA VAL A 50 -13.41 4.04 -14.66
C VAL A 50 -12.32 2.97 -14.66
N PRO A 51 -11.79 2.58 -15.84
CA PRO A 51 -12.16 3.05 -17.18
C PRO A 51 -13.54 2.52 -17.65
N GLU A 52 -14.17 3.20 -18.61
CA GLU A 52 -15.46 2.79 -19.22
C GLU A 52 -15.31 1.65 -20.27
N LEU A 53 -14.29 0.80 -20.11
CA LEU A 53 -13.95 -0.26 -21.06
C LEU A 53 -14.53 -1.61 -20.63
N SER A 54 -14.86 -2.48 -21.59
CA SER A 54 -15.24 -3.86 -21.27
C SER A 54 -14.04 -4.66 -20.73
N PRO A 55 -14.25 -5.74 -19.95
CA PRO A 55 -13.17 -6.63 -19.50
C PRO A 55 -12.29 -7.15 -20.64
N GLU A 56 -12.89 -7.51 -21.78
CA GLU A 56 -12.18 -8.00 -22.96
C GLU A 56 -11.32 -6.91 -23.61
N GLU A 57 -11.83 -5.67 -23.65
CA GLU A 57 -11.08 -4.52 -24.16
C GLU A 57 -9.90 -4.17 -23.25
N MET A 58 -10.12 -4.19 -21.92
CA MET A 58 -9.05 -4.00 -20.94
C MET A 58 -7.97 -5.07 -21.08
N ASP A 59 -8.35 -6.33 -21.24
CA ASP A 59 -7.40 -7.43 -21.42
C ASP A 59 -6.60 -7.29 -22.72
N ARG A 60 -7.26 -6.93 -23.83
CA ARG A 60 -6.60 -6.66 -25.12
C ARG A 60 -5.60 -5.51 -25.02
N ILE A 61 -6.00 -4.38 -24.44
CA ILE A 61 -5.13 -3.20 -24.26
C ILE A 61 -3.96 -3.54 -23.33
N ARG A 62 -4.20 -4.32 -22.27
CA ARG A 62 -3.15 -4.78 -21.36
C ARG A 62 -2.07 -5.55 -22.11
N GLU A 63 -2.45 -6.58 -22.89
CA GLU A 63 -1.48 -7.40 -23.62
C GLU A 63 -0.74 -6.59 -24.69
N GLN A 64 -1.41 -5.70 -25.42
CA GLN A 64 -0.76 -4.79 -26.37
C GLN A 64 0.25 -3.86 -25.68
N THR A 65 -0.11 -3.33 -24.51
CA THR A 65 0.78 -2.48 -23.72
C THR A 65 2.00 -3.26 -23.26
N PHE A 66 1.82 -4.48 -22.75
CA PHE A 66 2.94 -5.33 -22.40
C PHE A 66 3.82 -5.65 -23.61
N GLN A 67 3.24 -6.02 -24.76
CA GLN A 67 4.01 -6.28 -25.97
C GLN A 67 4.85 -5.07 -26.39
N LYS A 68 4.31 -3.86 -26.25
CA LYS A 68 5.01 -2.60 -26.60
C LYS A 68 6.19 -2.29 -25.65
N TYR A 69 6.05 -2.59 -24.36
CA TYR A 69 7.01 -2.19 -23.32
C TYR A 69 7.87 -3.35 -22.78
N THR A 70 7.68 -4.57 -23.29
CA THR A 70 8.54 -5.71 -23.02
C THR A 70 9.80 -5.64 -23.89
N SER A 71 10.92 -6.13 -23.37
CA SER A 71 12.16 -6.23 -24.16
C SER A 71 12.00 -7.30 -25.26
N VAL A 72 12.10 -6.88 -26.53
CA VAL A 72 11.87 -7.72 -27.72
C VAL A 72 13.08 -8.60 -28.05
N SER A 73 14.25 -8.29 -27.48
CA SER A 73 15.53 -8.91 -27.83
C SER A 73 16.55 -8.76 -26.69
N GLY A 74 16.95 -9.88 -26.08
CA GLY A 74 18.30 -10.04 -25.53
C GLY A 74 18.71 -9.18 -24.34
N LEU A 75 17.92 -9.14 -23.26
CA LEU A 75 18.62 -9.23 -21.96
C LEU A 75 19.15 -10.67 -21.95
N GLY A 76 20.46 -10.85 -22.17
CA GLY A 76 21.09 -12.16 -22.38
C GLY A 76 20.78 -13.18 -21.27
N GLU A 77 21.30 -14.40 -21.41
CA GLU A 77 21.10 -15.46 -20.41
C GLU A 77 21.21 -14.92 -18.98
N ARG A 78 20.18 -15.22 -18.17
CA ARG A 78 20.05 -14.77 -16.79
C ARG A 78 21.26 -15.28 -15.99
N LYS A 79 22.23 -14.40 -15.71
CA LYS A 79 23.50 -14.74 -15.00
C LYS A 79 23.43 -14.59 -13.49
N GLY A 80 22.29 -14.11 -12.98
CA GLY A 80 22.02 -14.02 -11.56
C GLY A 80 22.10 -15.38 -10.86
N LYS A 81 22.39 -15.39 -9.56
CA LYS A 81 22.51 -16.62 -8.76
C LYS A 81 21.66 -16.50 -7.50
N GLY A 82 21.12 -17.61 -7.03
CA GLY A 82 20.33 -17.66 -5.80
C GLY A 82 18.94 -17.02 -5.95
N VAL A 83 18.25 -16.90 -4.82
CA VAL A 83 16.89 -16.36 -4.76
C VAL A 83 16.92 -14.88 -4.39
N ALA A 84 16.12 -14.07 -5.08
CA ALA A 84 15.79 -12.71 -4.65
C ALA A 84 14.32 -12.61 -4.28
N ILE A 85 14.01 -11.81 -3.27
CA ILE A 85 12.64 -11.45 -2.91
C ILE A 85 12.33 -10.08 -3.51
N VAL A 86 11.14 -9.93 -4.10
CA VAL A 86 10.58 -8.63 -4.48
C VAL A 86 9.42 -8.34 -3.54
N TRP A 87 9.62 -7.42 -2.61
CA TRP A 87 8.61 -7.01 -1.65
C TRP A 87 7.78 -5.86 -2.24
N PHE A 88 6.57 -6.20 -2.70
CA PHE A 88 5.58 -5.26 -3.22
C PHE A 88 4.87 -4.51 -2.10
N ARG A 89 4.61 -3.22 -2.35
CA ARG A 89 3.93 -2.27 -1.46
C ARG A 89 2.90 -1.48 -2.27
N ASN A 90 3.12 -0.19 -2.50
CA ASN A 90 2.27 0.67 -3.32
C ASN A 90 2.62 0.63 -4.83
N ASP A 91 3.51 -0.28 -5.22
CA ASP A 91 4.06 -0.44 -6.56
C ASP A 91 3.54 -1.70 -7.25
N LEU A 92 2.22 -1.93 -7.15
CA LEU A 92 1.50 -3.13 -7.61
C LEU A 92 1.42 -3.25 -9.14
N ARG A 93 2.58 -3.31 -9.81
CA ARG A 93 2.71 -3.37 -11.26
C ARG A 93 3.94 -4.15 -11.68
N VAL A 94 3.86 -4.72 -12.89
CA VAL A 94 5.01 -5.36 -13.55
C VAL A 94 5.78 -4.36 -14.42
N LEU A 95 5.08 -3.54 -15.21
CA LEU A 95 5.73 -2.57 -16.10
C LEU A 95 6.48 -1.50 -15.32
N ASP A 96 7.65 -1.12 -15.85
CA ASP A 96 8.47 -0.03 -15.31
C ASP A 96 8.72 -0.17 -13.80
N ASN A 97 9.06 -1.39 -13.37
CA ASN A 97 9.31 -1.73 -11.98
C ASN A 97 10.80 -2.05 -11.81
N GLU A 98 11.56 -1.12 -11.22
CA GLU A 98 13.00 -1.30 -11.03
C GLU A 98 13.31 -2.40 -10.01
N ALA A 99 12.52 -2.54 -8.96
CA ALA A 99 12.70 -3.61 -7.97
C ALA A 99 12.58 -4.99 -8.60
N LEU A 100 11.57 -5.20 -9.44
CA LEU A 100 11.39 -6.44 -10.17
C LEU A 100 12.50 -6.66 -11.21
N PHE A 101 12.93 -5.61 -11.91
CA PHE A 101 14.03 -5.68 -12.88
C PHE A 101 15.38 -6.04 -12.21
N ARG A 102 15.74 -5.37 -11.12
CA ARG A 102 16.98 -5.63 -10.36
C ARG A 102 17.00 -7.02 -9.77
N ALA A 103 15.87 -7.50 -9.24
CA ALA A 103 15.73 -8.88 -8.80
C ALA A 103 15.96 -9.85 -9.97
N TRP A 104 15.30 -9.63 -11.12
CA TRP A 104 15.43 -10.48 -12.29
C TRP A 104 16.86 -10.57 -12.84
N VAL A 105 17.57 -9.45 -12.91
CA VAL A 105 18.97 -9.42 -13.38
C VAL A 105 19.92 -10.14 -12.41
N SER A 106 19.68 -10.03 -11.10
CA SER A 106 20.64 -10.46 -10.07
C SER A 106 20.45 -11.88 -9.54
N SER A 107 19.28 -12.50 -9.75
CA SER A 107 18.94 -13.80 -9.17
C SER A 107 18.67 -14.88 -10.21
N GLU A 108 18.64 -16.15 -9.80
CA GLU A 108 18.21 -17.30 -10.64
C GLU A 108 16.73 -17.66 -10.41
N ALA A 109 16.18 -17.31 -9.25
CA ALA A 109 14.76 -17.39 -8.93
C ALA A 109 14.27 -16.10 -8.25
N ILE A 110 13.01 -15.72 -8.50
CA ILE A 110 12.40 -14.53 -7.90
C ILE A 110 11.19 -14.95 -7.08
N LEU A 111 11.09 -14.48 -5.85
CA LEU A 111 9.91 -14.63 -5.00
C LEU A 111 9.22 -13.26 -4.83
N PRO A 112 8.19 -12.96 -5.63
CA PRO A 112 7.30 -11.82 -5.38
C PRO A 112 6.50 -12.02 -4.10
N VAL A 113 6.51 -11.04 -3.20
CA VAL A 113 5.82 -11.09 -1.91
C VAL A 113 5.00 -9.83 -1.69
N TYR A 114 3.77 -9.99 -1.24
CA TYR A 114 2.96 -8.91 -0.68
C TYR A 114 2.56 -9.26 0.76
N CYS A 115 2.80 -8.34 1.69
CA CYS A 115 2.39 -8.47 3.09
C CYS A 115 1.10 -7.69 3.32
N VAL A 116 0.02 -8.38 3.70
CA VAL A 116 -1.20 -7.77 4.21
C VAL A 116 -0.92 -7.30 5.63
N ASP A 117 -0.37 -6.09 5.74
CA ASP A 117 0.06 -5.50 7.01
C ASP A 117 -1.15 -5.04 7.84
N PRO A 118 -1.39 -5.60 9.04
CA PRO A 118 -2.52 -5.22 9.87
C PRO A 118 -2.51 -3.74 10.29
N THR A 119 -1.36 -3.06 10.27
CA THR A 119 -1.27 -1.63 10.59
C THR A 119 -1.97 -0.74 9.55
N LEU A 120 -2.11 -1.20 8.30
CA LEU A 120 -2.84 -0.49 7.24
C LEU A 120 -4.36 -0.47 7.48
N PHE A 121 -4.86 -1.39 8.31
CA PHE A 121 -6.27 -1.54 8.66
C PHE A 121 -6.56 -1.14 10.11
N GLY A 122 -5.60 -0.47 10.77
CA GLY A 122 -5.79 0.16 12.07
C GLY A 122 -6.56 1.47 11.97
N THR A 123 -6.17 2.46 12.77
CA THR A 123 -6.81 3.78 12.81
C THR A 123 -5.86 4.92 12.45
N THR A 124 -6.42 6.04 12.02
CA THR A 124 -5.71 7.29 11.75
C THR A 124 -5.13 7.86 13.04
N HIS A 125 -3.98 8.53 12.91
CA HIS A 125 -3.12 8.91 14.04
C HIS A 125 -3.81 9.78 15.11
N TYR A 126 -4.57 10.80 14.70
CA TYR A 126 -5.16 11.77 15.62
C TYR A 126 -6.62 11.49 15.98
N PHE A 127 -7.41 11.02 15.02
CA PHE A 127 -8.87 11.02 15.14
C PHE A 127 -9.49 9.62 15.23
N GLY A 128 -8.68 8.56 15.19
CA GLY A 128 -9.18 7.20 15.39
C GLY A 128 -10.07 6.66 14.25
N LEU A 129 -10.16 7.36 13.12
CA LEU A 129 -10.91 6.91 11.94
C LEU A 129 -10.25 5.67 11.32
N PRO A 130 -10.96 4.80 10.58
CA PRO A 130 -10.34 3.70 9.85
C PRO A 130 -9.18 4.18 8.97
N LYS A 131 -8.01 3.55 9.10
CA LYS A 131 -6.78 3.93 8.37
C LYS A 131 -6.92 3.70 6.87
N THR A 132 -7.61 2.62 6.50
CA THR A 132 -8.06 2.33 5.14
C THR A 132 -9.58 2.19 5.16
N GLY A 133 -10.28 2.87 4.26
CA GLY A 133 -11.73 2.75 4.11
C GLY A 133 -12.13 1.66 3.10
N ALA A 134 -13.38 1.20 3.15
CA ALA A 134 -13.85 0.03 2.38
C ALA A 134 -13.65 0.14 0.87
N LEU A 135 -13.82 1.34 0.30
CA LEU A 135 -13.60 1.58 -1.13
C LEU A 135 -12.13 1.39 -1.53
N ARG A 136 -11.20 1.90 -0.70
CA ARG A 136 -9.76 1.75 -0.96
C ARG A 136 -9.30 0.31 -0.73
N GLU A 137 -9.87 -0.35 0.27
CA GLU A 137 -9.59 -1.75 0.54
C GLU A 137 -9.99 -2.66 -0.65
N GLN A 138 -11.22 -2.51 -1.14
CA GLN A 138 -11.69 -3.22 -2.33
C GLN A 138 -10.77 -2.96 -3.53
N PHE A 139 -10.35 -1.70 -3.73
CA PHE A 139 -9.43 -1.35 -4.80
C PHE A 139 -8.05 -2.01 -4.64
N ILE A 140 -7.53 -2.14 -3.41
CA ILE A 140 -6.28 -2.87 -3.14
C ILE A 140 -6.43 -4.36 -3.48
N ILE A 141 -7.54 -4.99 -3.09
CA ILE A 141 -7.84 -6.41 -3.41
C ILE A 141 -7.87 -6.63 -4.93
N GLU A 142 -8.50 -5.72 -5.67
CA GLU A 142 -8.54 -5.74 -7.13
C GLU A 142 -7.13 -5.58 -7.74
N CYS A 143 -6.31 -4.67 -7.20
CA CYS A 143 -4.92 -4.49 -7.61
C CYS A 143 -4.06 -5.74 -7.36
N LEU A 144 -4.22 -6.40 -6.21
CA LEU A 144 -3.50 -7.63 -5.89
C LEU A 144 -3.88 -8.79 -6.79
N THR A 145 -5.18 -8.90 -7.11
CA THR A 145 -5.71 -9.90 -8.03
C THR A 145 -5.14 -9.69 -9.44
N ASP A 146 -5.12 -8.45 -9.94
CA ASP A 146 -4.54 -8.13 -11.24
C ASP A 146 -3.02 -8.33 -11.28
N LEU A 147 -2.30 -7.92 -10.23
CA LEU A 147 -0.86 -8.14 -10.10
C LEU A 147 -0.52 -9.62 -10.13
N LYS A 148 -1.21 -10.45 -9.33
CA LYS A 148 -1.02 -11.91 -9.30
C LYS A 148 -1.25 -12.51 -10.69
N ARG A 149 -2.36 -12.16 -11.35
CA ARG A 149 -2.66 -12.59 -12.73
C ARG A 149 -1.55 -12.20 -13.71
N ASN A 150 -1.02 -10.99 -13.61
CA ASN A 150 0.04 -10.51 -14.49
C ASN A 150 1.40 -11.16 -14.22
N LEU A 151 1.71 -11.52 -12.98
CA LEU A 151 2.92 -12.26 -12.63
C LEU A 151 2.84 -13.71 -13.13
N VAL A 152 1.69 -14.37 -12.96
CA VAL A 152 1.42 -15.75 -13.47
C VAL A 152 1.62 -15.85 -14.97
N LYS A 153 1.08 -14.89 -15.74
CA LYS A 153 1.30 -14.83 -17.20
C LYS A 153 2.77 -14.71 -17.62
N ARG A 154 3.67 -14.37 -16.69
CA ARG A 154 5.11 -14.14 -16.93
C ARG A 154 5.99 -15.20 -16.25
N GLY A 155 5.40 -16.30 -15.82
CA GLY A 155 6.12 -17.43 -15.22
C GLY A 155 6.55 -17.18 -13.78
N LEU A 156 5.89 -16.28 -13.05
CA LEU A 156 6.01 -16.09 -11.61
C LEU A 156 4.67 -16.35 -10.92
N ASP A 157 4.56 -16.07 -9.64
CA ASP A 157 3.29 -15.93 -8.91
C ASP A 157 3.52 -14.87 -7.79
N LEU A 158 2.49 -14.49 -7.06
CA LEU A 158 2.53 -13.56 -5.93
C LEU A 158 2.25 -14.32 -4.64
N LEU A 159 3.24 -14.36 -3.73
CA LEU A 159 3.08 -14.88 -2.38
C LEU A 159 2.41 -13.81 -1.51
N ILE A 160 1.21 -14.10 -1.03
CA ILE A 160 0.44 -13.19 -0.17
C ILE A 160 0.49 -13.73 1.26
N GLN A 161 0.96 -12.91 2.19
CA GLN A 161 1.09 -13.30 3.60
C GLN A 161 0.45 -12.24 4.50
N HIS A 162 -0.25 -12.69 5.54
CA HIS A 162 -0.90 -11.81 6.51
C HIS A 162 0.02 -11.57 7.71
N GLY A 163 0.27 -10.31 8.02
CA GLY A 163 1.14 -9.92 9.12
C GLY A 163 2.13 -8.82 8.76
N LYS A 164 3.00 -8.52 9.71
CA LYS A 164 3.92 -7.39 9.60
C LYS A 164 5.11 -7.71 8.68
N PRO A 165 5.50 -6.80 7.78
CA PRO A 165 6.64 -7.02 6.89
C PRO A 165 7.95 -7.32 7.63
N GLU A 166 8.19 -6.69 8.78
CA GLU A 166 9.39 -6.91 9.60
C GLU A 166 9.47 -8.31 10.26
N GLU A 167 8.39 -9.08 10.22
CA GLU A 167 8.35 -10.46 10.68
C GLU A 167 8.39 -11.43 9.49
N ILE A 168 7.56 -11.16 8.47
CA ILE A 168 7.39 -12.02 7.29
C ILE A 168 8.62 -12.01 6.40
N ILE A 169 9.09 -10.82 5.99
CA ILE A 169 10.16 -10.69 5.00
C ILE A 169 11.46 -11.36 5.47
N PRO A 170 11.92 -11.16 6.73
CA PRO A 170 13.12 -11.86 7.21
C PRO A 170 12.93 -13.38 7.35
N SER A 171 11.74 -13.84 7.73
CA SER A 171 11.41 -15.27 7.78
C SER A 171 11.51 -15.93 6.40
N LEU A 172 10.92 -15.29 5.38
CA LEU A 172 10.99 -15.75 3.99
C LEU A 172 12.43 -15.69 3.45
N ALA A 173 13.15 -14.60 3.72
CA ALA A 173 14.55 -14.48 3.31
C ALA A 173 15.40 -15.64 3.84
N LYS A 174 15.19 -16.04 5.10
CA LYS A 174 15.86 -17.20 5.70
C LYS A 174 15.41 -18.51 5.06
N ALA A 175 14.11 -18.73 4.91
CA ALA A 175 13.54 -19.98 4.39
C ALA A 175 14.02 -20.27 2.96
N PHE A 176 14.06 -19.23 2.11
CA PHE A 176 14.47 -19.33 0.71
C PHE A 176 15.94 -19.03 0.47
N LYS A 177 16.73 -18.80 1.53
CA LYS A 177 18.14 -18.38 1.47
C LYS A 177 18.34 -17.21 0.50
N ALA A 178 17.42 -16.24 0.54
CA ALA A 178 17.42 -15.12 -0.39
C ALA A 178 18.64 -14.24 -0.15
N HIS A 179 19.37 -13.91 -1.21
CA HIS A 179 20.56 -13.04 -1.09
C HIS A 179 20.17 -11.57 -0.91
N THR A 180 19.02 -11.16 -1.45
CA THR A 180 18.57 -9.77 -1.44
C THR A 180 17.05 -9.69 -1.46
N VAL A 181 16.53 -8.75 -0.67
CA VAL A 181 15.15 -8.28 -0.75
C VAL A 181 15.16 -6.94 -1.47
N TYR A 182 14.46 -6.84 -2.60
CA TYR A 182 14.27 -5.59 -3.34
C TYR A 182 12.89 -5.02 -3.03
N ALA A 183 12.80 -3.72 -2.80
CA ALA A 183 11.55 -2.99 -2.66
C ALA A 183 11.71 -1.55 -3.15
N HIS A 184 10.61 -0.86 -3.47
CA HIS A 184 10.68 0.58 -3.67
C HIS A 184 10.82 1.33 -2.34
N LYS A 185 11.64 2.39 -2.36
CA LYS A 185 11.87 3.33 -1.27
C LYS A 185 10.63 4.20 -1.07
N GLU A 186 10.15 4.28 0.17
CA GLU A 186 9.11 5.22 0.57
C GLU A 186 9.70 6.41 1.34
N THR A 187 8.93 7.48 1.51
CA THR A 187 9.41 8.75 2.09
C THR A 187 8.79 9.09 3.45
N CYS A 188 7.61 8.56 3.76
CA CYS A 188 6.84 8.93 4.93
C CYS A 188 7.23 8.12 6.20
N SER A 189 6.91 8.67 7.37
CA SER A 189 7.41 8.18 8.67
C SER A 189 7.06 6.71 8.96
N GLU A 190 5.81 6.29 8.70
CA GLU A 190 5.34 4.93 8.98
C GLU A 190 6.11 3.93 8.12
N GLU A 191 6.21 4.23 6.83
CA GLU A 191 6.86 3.41 5.82
C GLU A 191 8.37 3.27 6.09
N VAL A 192 9.05 4.38 6.38
CA VAL A 192 10.49 4.38 6.68
C VAL A 192 10.77 3.65 8.00
N LYS A 193 9.84 3.68 8.96
CA LYS A 193 9.96 2.89 10.20
C LYS A 193 9.93 1.40 9.91
N VAL A 194 9.01 0.94 9.04
CA VAL A 194 8.95 -0.47 8.62
C VAL A 194 10.23 -0.88 7.89
N GLU A 195 10.72 -0.06 6.96
CA GLU A 195 12.00 -0.31 6.26
C GLU A 195 13.17 -0.51 7.23
N LYS A 196 13.27 0.34 8.26
CA LYS A 196 14.31 0.23 9.31
C LYS A 196 14.15 -1.05 10.14
N LEU A 197 12.92 -1.46 10.44
CA LEU A 197 12.65 -2.68 11.19
C LEU A 197 13.01 -3.93 10.38
N VAL A 198 12.58 -4.00 9.11
CA VAL A 198 12.94 -5.08 8.19
C VAL A 198 14.45 -5.18 8.03
N THR A 199 15.14 -4.05 7.81
CA THR A 199 16.60 -4.01 7.67
C THR A 199 17.31 -4.59 8.89
N ARG A 200 16.91 -4.15 10.10
CA ARG A 200 17.48 -4.64 11.35
C ARG A 200 17.25 -6.15 11.52
N LYS A 201 16.03 -6.60 11.26
CA LYS A 201 15.67 -8.01 11.40
C LYS A 201 16.41 -8.90 10.41
N LEU A 202 16.64 -8.45 9.18
CA LEU A 202 17.49 -9.16 8.21
C LEU A 202 18.94 -9.30 8.70
N GLN A 203 19.48 -8.29 9.39
CA GLN A 203 20.84 -8.31 9.96
C GLN A 203 20.97 -9.21 11.20
N GLU A 204 19.92 -9.33 12.02
CA GLU A 204 19.90 -10.20 13.21
C GLU A 204 20.06 -11.70 12.89
N PHE A 205 19.79 -12.12 11.64
CA PHE A 205 19.93 -13.51 11.21
C PHE A 205 21.35 -13.92 10.80
N VAL A 206 22.34 -13.03 10.92
CA VAL A 206 23.75 -13.44 10.84
C VAL A 206 24.08 -14.23 12.11
N PRO A 207 24.40 -15.54 12.02
CA PRO A 207 24.66 -16.32 13.22
C PRO A 207 25.85 -15.74 14.00
N PRO A 208 25.75 -15.61 15.33
CA PRO A 208 26.91 -15.27 16.14
C PRO A 208 27.96 -16.36 15.94
N SER A 209 29.16 -15.93 15.60
CA SER A 209 30.35 -16.73 15.34
C SER A 209 30.46 -17.92 16.30
N SER A 210 30.17 -19.13 15.84
CA SER A 210 30.66 -20.34 16.50
C SER A 210 32.17 -20.39 16.26
N GLY A 211 32.94 -20.32 17.35
CA GLY A 211 34.39 -20.14 17.38
C GLY A 211 35.19 -21.19 16.61
N GLY A 212 35.38 -20.93 15.31
CA GLY A 212 36.31 -21.65 14.45
C GLY A 212 37.60 -20.85 14.26
N VAL A 213 38.69 -21.34 14.82
CA VAL A 213 40.05 -20.86 14.55
C VAL A 213 40.40 -21.22 13.11
N GLY A 214 40.32 -20.24 12.20
CA GLY A 214 40.72 -20.43 10.79
C GLY A 214 40.64 -19.13 9.99
N ASN A 215 41.79 -18.67 9.51
CA ASN A 215 41.98 -17.45 8.70
C ASN A 215 41.49 -17.61 7.25
N GLU A 216 40.20 -17.86 7.05
CA GLU A 216 39.55 -17.74 5.75
C GLU A 216 38.50 -16.62 5.84
N PRO A 217 38.47 -15.62 4.94
CA PRO A 217 37.44 -14.59 4.94
C PRO A 217 36.11 -15.21 4.47
N ARG A 218 35.39 -15.88 5.39
CA ARG A 218 34.09 -16.48 5.12
C ARG A 218 33.02 -15.41 5.07
N SER A 219 32.81 -14.83 3.88
CA SER A 219 31.65 -14.01 3.55
C SER A 219 30.36 -14.85 3.64
N LEU A 220 29.81 -14.98 4.84
CA LEU A 220 28.43 -15.45 5.01
C LEU A 220 27.52 -14.33 4.49
N ASN A 221 27.00 -14.52 3.28
CA ASN A 221 26.13 -13.58 2.57
C ASN A 221 24.89 -13.22 3.42
N ALA A 222 25.00 -12.17 4.23
CA ALA A 222 23.86 -11.61 4.93
C ALA A 222 22.86 -11.08 3.91
N THR A 223 21.59 -11.46 4.04
CA THR A 223 20.53 -10.91 3.20
C THR A 223 20.45 -9.41 3.42
N LYS A 224 20.57 -8.63 2.34
CA LYS A 224 20.40 -7.17 2.37
C LYS A 224 19.01 -6.75 1.88
N LEU A 225 18.51 -5.65 2.42
CA LEU A 225 17.37 -4.92 1.87
C LEU A 225 17.90 -3.83 0.92
N GLU A 226 17.53 -3.89 -0.35
CA GLU A 226 17.82 -2.85 -1.33
C GLU A 226 16.54 -2.07 -1.66
N LEU A 227 16.57 -0.78 -1.31
CA LEU A 227 15.47 0.15 -1.53
C LEU A 227 15.75 1.00 -2.76
N LEU A 228 14.88 0.91 -3.76
CA LEU A 228 15.05 1.56 -5.06
C LEU A 228 14.10 2.75 -5.17
N TRP A 229 14.57 3.87 -5.71
CA TRP A 229 13.71 5.01 -5.98
C TRP A 229 12.88 4.78 -7.25
N GLY A 230 11.55 4.98 -7.21
CA GLY A 230 10.72 4.61 -8.37
C GLY A 230 9.31 5.18 -8.47
N SER A 231 8.91 6.12 -7.60
CA SER A 231 7.54 6.66 -7.55
C SER A 231 7.34 7.95 -8.36
N THR A 232 8.42 8.60 -8.82
CA THR A 232 8.39 9.96 -9.39
C THR A 232 8.83 9.99 -10.84
N MET A 233 8.26 10.93 -11.62
CA MET A 233 8.57 11.11 -13.04
C MET A 233 10.01 11.62 -13.28
N TYR A 234 10.49 12.54 -12.42
CA TYR A 234 11.90 12.90 -12.36
C TYR A 234 12.56 12.09 -11.26
N HIS A 235 13.60 11.32 -11.62
CA HIS A 235 14.34 10.53 -10.64
C HIS A 235 15.06 11.46 -9.66
N ILE A 236 15.14 11.06 -8.38
CA ILE A 236 15.76 11.89 -7.31
C ILE A 236 17.21 12.27 -7.63
N ASP A 237 17.99 11.34 -8.18
CA ASP A 237 19.38 11.58 -8.59
C ASP A 237 19.52 12.50 -9.82
N ASP A 238 18.45 12.75 -10.56
CA ASP A 238 18.46 13.60 -11.76
C ASP A 238 17.99 15.03 -11.46
N LEU A 239 17.67 15.34 -10.20
CA LEU A 239 17.25 16.68 -9.77
C LEU A 239 18.45 17.65 -9.77
N PRO A 240 18.25 18.94 -10.09
CA PRO A 240 19.34 19.92 -10.14
C PRO A 240 19.68 20.50 -8.74
N PHE A 241 19.15 19.89 -7.68
CA PHE A 241 19.33 20.25 -6.28
C PHE A 241 19.10 18.99 -5.42
N GLY A 242 19.67 18.97 -4.21
CA GLY A 242 19.33 17.96 -3.21
C GLY A 242 17.96 18.23 -2.57
N CYS A 243 17.38 17.23 -1.90
CA CYS A 243 16.09 17.37 -1.21
C CYS A 243 16.09 18.45 -0.13
N GLU A 244 17.22 18.68 0.53
CA GLU A 244 17.40 19.76 1.52
C GLU A 244 17.37 21.17 0.91
N SER A 245 17.42 21.27 -0.42
CA SER A 245 17.38 22.53 -1.18
C SER A 245 16.24 22.53 -2.20
N LEU A 246 15.20 21.73 -1.95
CA LEU A 246 13.98 21.74 -2.75
C LEU A 246 13.32 23.12 -2.64
N PRO A 247 12.97 23.78 -3.75
CA PRO A 247 12.31 25.08 -3.68
C PRO A 247 10.94 25.01 -3.01
N ASP A 248 10.69 25.91 -2.04
CA ASP A 248 9.38 26.04 -1.36
C ASP A 248 8.26 26.50 -2.31
N VAL A 249 8.61 27.03 -3.48
CA VAL A 249 7.68 27.46 -4.52
C VAL A 249 7.66 26.46 -5.67
N TYR A 250 6.52 25.79 -5.87
CA TYR A 250 6.33 24.78 -6.93
C TYR A 250 6.80 25.26 -8.31
N THR A 251 6.50 26.50 -8.69
CA THR A 251 6.88 27.03 -10.01
C THR A 251 8.39 27.11 -10.19
N GLN A 252 9.16 27.34 -9.12
CA GLN A 252 10.63 27.34 -9.16
C GLN A 252 11.17 25.91 -9.31
N PHE A 253 10.59 24.95 -8.58
CA PHE A 253 10.86 23.52 -8.77
C PHE A 253 10.62 23.11 -10.23
N ARG A 254 9.41 23.36 -10.74
CA ARG A 254 8.99 22.96 -12.10
C ARG A 254 9.91 23.52 -13.18
N LYS A 255 10.17 24.84 -13.15
CA LYS A 255 11.07 25.49 -14.12
C LYS A 255 12.49 24.90 -14.08
N SER A 256 12.96 24.55 -12.88
CA SER A 256 14.30 23.98 -12.71
C SER A 256 14.40 22.57 -13.29
N VAL A 257 13.45 21.68 -12.99
CA VAL A 257 13.49 20.29 -13.49
C VAL A 257 13.21 20.21 -14.99
N GLU A 258 12.30 21.03 -15.53
CA GLU A 258 12.04 21.09 -16.98
C GLU A 258 13.28 21.55 -17.77
N SER A 259 14.09 22.46 -17.20
CA SER A 259 15.27 23.01 -17.87
C SER A 259 16.54 22.19 -17.66
N LYS A 260 16.69 21.49 -16.52
CA LYS A 260 17.97 20.93 -16.07
C LYS A 260 17.94 19.42 -15.79
N SER A 261 16.76 18.81 -15.78
CA SER A 261 16.60 17.38 -15.53
C SER A 261 16.07 16.67 -16.77
N ARG A 262 16.19 15.35 -16.79
CA ARG A 262 15.65 14.51 -17.85
C ARG A 262 14.73 13.45 -17.25
N ILE A 263 13.62 13.20 -17.94
CA ILE A 263 12.74 12.06 -17.63
C ILE A 263 13.40 10.79 -18.18
N ARG A 264 13.60 9.79 -17.33
CA ARG A 264 14.17 8.49 -17.73
C ARG A 264 13.17 7.73 -18.59
N ASN A 265 13.70 6.89 -19.48
CA ASN A 265 12.86 5.95 -20.23
C ASN A 265 12.34 4.86 -19.28
N CYS A 266 11.12 4.38 -19.50
CA CYS A 266 10.58 3.25 -18.76
C CYS A 266 11.50 2.02 -18.89
N ILE A 267 11.68 1.32 -17.76
CA ILE A 267 12.44 0.08 -17.68
C ILE A 267 11.68 -1.02 -18.40
N ARG A 268 12.35 -1.68 -19.34
CA ARG A 268 11.79 -2.80 -20.12
C ARG A 268 12.17 -4.13 -19.48
N LEU A 269 11.18 -4.83 -18.94
CA LEU A 269 11.34 -6.19 -18.46
C LEU A 269 11.18 -7.21 -19.60
N PRO A 270 11.78 -8.41 -19.51
CA PRO A 270 11.56 -9.48 -20.47
C PRO A 270 10.15 -10.09 -20.32
N ALA A 271 9.69 -10.79 -21.37
CA ALA A 271 8.36 -11.39 -21.40
C ALA A 271 8.20 -12.50 -20.35
N SER A 272 9.28 -13.24 -20.09
CA SER A 272 9.35 -14.29 -19.08
C SER A 272 10.27 -13.85 -17.94
N LEU A 273 9.74 -13.90 -16.72
CA LEU A 273 10.42 -13.49 -15.49
C LEU A 273 10.78 -14.67 -14.59
N GLY A 274 10.23 -15.85 -14.88
CA GLY A 274 10.42 -17.07 -14.11
C GLY A 274 11.84 -17.66 -14.14
N PRO A 275 12.08 -18.68 -13.30
CA PRO A 275 11.11 -19.31 -12.40
C PRO A 275 11.03 -18.65 -11.01
N PRO A 276 9.94 -18.90 -10.24
CA PRO A 276 9.94 -18.72 -8.80
C PRO A 276 10.63 -19.90 -8.09
N PRO A 277 11.02 -19.76 -6.81
CA PRO A 277 11.40 -20.92 -6.01
C PRO A 277 10.18 -21.84 -5.75
N GLU A 278 10.42 -23.05 -5.26
CA GLU A 278 9.34 -23.97 -4.86
C GLU A 278 8.61 -23.44 -3.62
N VAL A 279 7.36 -23.04 -3.80
CA VAL A 279 6.48 -22.54 -2.75
C VAL A 279 5.31 -23.52 -2.60
N GLY A 280 5.10 -24.03 -1.38
CA GLY A 280 4.02 -24.98 -1.10
C GLY A 280 2.62 -24.34 -1.10
N ASP A 281 2.50 -23.13 -0.53
CA ASP A 281 1.27 -22.34 -0.52
C ASP A 281 1.59 -20.88 -0.84
N TRP A 282 0.96 -20.37 -1.90
CA TRP A 282 1.11 -18.99 -2.38
C TRP A 282 0.22 -17.99 -1.63
N GLY A 283 -0.67 -18.47 -0.76
CA GLY A 283 -1.67 -17.65 -0.09
C GLY A 283 -2.77 -17.15 -1.03
N CYS A 284 -3.86 -16.71 -0.41
CA CYS A 284 -5.03 -16.17 -1.10
C CYS A 284 -5.01 -14.64 -1.06
N VAL A 285 -5.62 -14.01 -2.07
CA VAL A 285 -5.95 -12.59 -2.00
C VAL A 285 -7.00 -12.41 -0.88
N PRO A 286 -6.81 -11.47 0.06
CA PRO A 286 -7.74 -11.28 1.16
C PRO A 286 -9.13 -10.90 0.67
N GLN A 287 -10.16 -11.33 1.41
CA GLN A 287 -11.52 -10.85 1.21
C GLN A 287 -11.77 -9.56 2.00
N VAL A 288 -12.72 -8.73 1.55
CA VAL A 288 -13.08 -7.47 2.25
C VAL A 288 -13.49 -7.71 3.70
N THR A 289 -14.16 -8.85 3.96
CA THR A 289 -14.62 -9.19 5.31
C THR A 289 -13.47 -9.54 6.28
N GLU A 290 -12.28 -9.86 5.77
CA GLU A 290 -11.15 -10.35 6.56
C GLU A 290 -10.26 -9.21 7.08
N LEU A 291 -10.42 -7.99 6.56
CA LEU A 291 -9.56 -6.84 6.88
C LEU A 291 -10.23 -5.83 7.83
N GLY A 292 -11.39 -6.18 8.38
CA GLY A 292 -12.01 -5.46 9.51
C GLY A 292 -13.00 -4.36 9.15
N LEU A 293 -13.36 -4.18 7.87
CA LEU A 293 -14.40 -3.25 7.46
C LEU A 293 -15.70 -3.99 7.12
N GLN A 294 -16.74 -3.72 7.90
CA GLN A 294 -18.08 -4.08 7.45
C GLN A 294 -18.47 -3.16 6.31
N SER A 295 -19.03 -3.72 5.23
CA SER A 295 -19.67 -2.94 4.16
C SER A 295 -20.84 -2.17 4.74
N GLU A 296 -20.61 -0.96 5.23
CA GLU A 296 -21.69 0.01 5.35
C GLU A 296 -22.18 0.27 3.93
N LYS A 297 -23.40 -0.19 3.63
CA LYS A 297 -24.12 0.18 2.41
C LYS A 297 -24.01 1.70 2.31
N ALA A 298 -23.29 2.19 1.31
CA ALA A 298 -23.23 3.60 1.02
C ALA A 298 -24.66 4.07 0.70
N GLY A 299 -25.33 4.64 1.71
CA GLY A 299 -26.62 5.27 1.56
C GLY A 299 -26.41 6.61 0.89
N PHE A 300 -26.52 6.64 -0.44
CA PHE A 300 -26.67 7.87 -1.22
C PHE A 300 -28.16 8.15 -1.50
#